data_AF-A0A932M8Y4-F1
#
_entry.id   AF-A0A932M8Y4-F1
#
_cell.length_a   1.000
_cell.length_b   1.000
_cell.length_c   1.000
_cell.angle_alpha   90.00
_cell.angle_beta   90.00
_cell.angle_gamma   90.00
#
_symmetry.space_group_name_H-M   'P 1'
#
loop_
_entity.id
_entity.type
_entity.pdbx_description
1 polymer ?
#
loop_
_entity_poly.entity_id
_entity_poly.type
_entity_poly.pdbx_seq_one_letter_code
_entity_poly.pdbx_strand_id
1 'polypeptide(L)'
;MTFHFTEVAGFISLFFYASFFEWVLHRFLMHQPIWSYPFKSHALIHHGIFRSGTTYFLTHDEDLKKIRFAWWNAPLILGLHVPLLLWIQDLLQMNIFFGGMAALGLYYFLYEYL
;
A
#
# COMPACT_ATOMS: atom_id res chain seq x y z
N MET A 1 -10.45 -24.42 15.64
CA MET A 1 -10.95 -23.07 16.00
C MET A 1 -9.84 -22.01 16.06
N THR A 2 -8.63 -22.34 16.49
CA THR A 2 -7.47 -21.43 16.56
C THR A 2 -6.99 -20.88 15.20
N PHE A 3 -7.12 -21.65 14.12
CA PHE A 3 -6.73 -21.23 12.77
C PHE A 3 -7.48 -19.96 12.30
N HIS A 4 -8.81 -19.94 12.42
CA HIS A 4 -9.60 -18.80 11.94
C HIS A 4 -9.41 -17.54 12.81
N PHE A 5 -9.16 -17.69 14.11
CA PHE A 5 -8.96 -16.56 15.00
C PHE A 5 -7.66 -15.82 14.73
N THR A 6 -6.56 -16.55 14.54
CA THR A 6 -5.24 -15.97 14.27
C THR A 6 -5.18 -15.29 12.90
N GLU A 7 -5.83 -15.84 11.88
CA GLU A 7 -5.96 -15.21 10.57
C GLU A 7 -6.78 -13.90 10.64
N VAL A 8 -7.88 -13.87 11.39
CA VAL A 8 -8.69 -12.65 11.59
C VAL A 8 -7.91 -11.59 12.37
N ALA A 9 -7.20 -11.98 13.43
CA ALA A 9 -6.34 -11.07 14.17
C ALA A 9 -5.23 -10.52 13.29
N GLY A 10 -4.58 -11.39 12.50
CA GLY A 10 -3.56 -11.03 11.52
C GLY A 10 -4.09 -10.04 10.48
N PHE A 11 -5.29 -10.25 9.95
CA PHE A 11 -5.96 -9.31 9.05
C PHE A 11 -6.12 -7.93 9.69
N ILE A 12 -6.72 -7.85 10.88
CA ILE A 12 -6.99 -6.57 11.53
C ILE A 12 -5.68 -5.83 11.81
N SER A 13 -4.70 -6.52 12.41
CA SER A 13 -3.40 -5.94 12.72
C SER A 13 -2.67 -5.46 11.47
N LEU A 14 -2.67 -6.27 10.40
CA LEU A 14 -1.95 -5.93 9.19
C LEU A 14 -2.65 -4.87 8.34
N PHE A 15 -3.96 -4.69 8.49
CA PHE A 15 -4.67 -3.56 7.87
C PHE A 15 -4.22 -2.23 8.47
N PHE A 16 -4.10 -2.13 9.80
CA PHE A 16 -3.55 -0.93 10.44
C PHE A 16 -2.07 -0.72 10.12
N TYR A 17 -1.30 -1.81 10.09
CA TYR A 17 0.09 -1.76 9.64
C TYR A 17 0.20 -1.26 8.20
N ALA A 18 -0.69 -1.65 7.29
CA ALA A 18 -0.68 -1.21 5.90
C ALA A 18 -0.75 0.32 5.78
N SER A 19 -1.56 0.97 6.63
CA SER A 19 -1.62 2.43 6.69
C SER A 19 -0.30 3.05 7.14
N PHE A 20 0.32 2.48 8.17
CA PHE A 20 1.64 2.95 8.60
C PHE A 20 2.71 2.72 7.52
N PHE A 21 2.71 1.56 6.87
CA PHE A 21 3.65 1.22 5.81
C PHE A 21 3.48 2.14 4.59
N GLU A 22 2.24 2.43 4.20
CA GLU A 22 1.94 3.41 3.15
C GLU A 22 2.51 4.78 3.52
N TRP A 23 2.28 5.26 4.74
CA TRP A 23 2.85 6.52 5.21
C TRP A 23 4.39 6.52 5.15
N VAL A 24 5.04 5.41 5.52
CA VAL A 24 6.50 5.27 5.42
C VAL A 24 6.95 5.37 3.96
N LEU A 25 6.32 4.63 3.04
CA LEU A 25 6.65 4.70 1.62
C LEU A 25 6.43 6.12 1.08
N HIS A 26 5.29 6.72 1.40
CA HIS A 26 4.91 8.04 0.95
C HIS A 26 5.96 9.08 1.42
N ARG A 27 6.30 9.10 2.70
CA ARG A 27 7.24 10.08 3.27
C ARG A 27 8.70 9.85 2.84
N PHE A 28 9.17 8.62 2.93
CA PHE A 28 10.60 8.31 2.82
C PHE A 28 11.04 7.83 1.43
N LEU A 29 10.11 7.37 0.60
CA LEU A 29 10.42 6.91 -0.76
C LEU A 29 9.84 7.83 -1.82
N MET A 30 8.57 8.21 -1.70
CA MET A 30 7.87 8.98 -2.73
C MET A 30 8.13 10.48 -2.66
N HIS A 31 8.47 11.01 -1.49
CA HIS A 31 8.87 12.42 -1.32
C HIS A 31 10.38 12.67 -1.28
N GLN A 32 11.19 11.63 -1.44
CA GLN A 32 12.65 11.75 -1.40
C GLN A 32 13.25 11.41 -2.77
N PRO A 33 14.25 12.17 -3.27
CA PRO A 33 14.89 11.91 -4.56
C PRO A 33 15.88 10.73 -4.53
N ILE A 34 15.67 9.76 -3.64
CA ILE A 34 16.51 8.56 -3.48
C ILE A 34 16.22 7.54 -4.59
N TRP A 35 14.96 7.47 -5.02
CA TRP A 35 14.54 6.65 -6.16
C TRP A 35 13.72 7.51 -7.12
N SER A 36 14.25 7.65 -8.34
CA SER A 36 13.70 8.54 -9.36
C SER A 36 12.25 8.23 -9.76
N TYR A 37 11.88 6.95 -9.86
CA TYR A 37 10.53 6.55 -10.24
C TYR A 37 9.45 7.05 -9.27
N PRO A 38 9.44 6.63 -7.98
CA PRO A 38 8.39 7.04 -7.04
C PRO A 38 8.43 8.54 -6.78
N PHE A 39 9.61 9.15 -6.73
CA PHE A 39 9.74 10.61 -6.57
C PHE A 39 9.11 11.39 -7.71
N LYS A 40 9.40 10.99 -8.96
CA LYS A 40 8.86 11.68 -10.13
C LYS A 40 7.34 11.47 -10.26
N SER A 41 6.85 10.24 -10.09
CA SER A 41 5.42 9.96 -10.21
C SER A 41 4.61 10.65 -9.13
N HIS A 42 5.10 10.65 -7.89
CA HIS A 42 4.34 11.14 -6.75
C HIS A 42 4.57 12.62 -6.47
N ALA A 43 5.81 13.02 -6.17
CA ALA A 43 6.09 14.39 -5.75
C ALA A 43 6.01 15.40 -6.91
N LEU A 44 6.45 15.02 -8.12
CA LEU A 44 6.50 15.95 -9.25
C LEU A 44 5.24 15.92 -10.13
N ILE A 45 4.68 14.74 -10.39
CA ILE A 45 3.49 14.59 -11.26
C ILE A 45 2.22 14.69 -10.41
N HIS A 46 2.01 13.75 -9.47
CA HIS A 46 0.79 13.71 -8.67
C HIS A 46 0.60 15.01 -7.87
N HIS A 47 1.54 15.40 -7.00
CA HIS A 47 1.44 16.67 -6.29
C HIS A 47 1.71 17.91 -7.15
N GLY A 48 2.27 17.74 -8.34
CA GLY A 48 2.40 18.85 -9.30
C GLY A 48 1.04 19.31 -9.81
N ILE A 49 0.16 18.35 -10.10
CA ILE A 49 -1.17 18.55 -10.68
C ILE A 49 -2.24 18.65 -9.58
N PHE A 50 -2.19 17.74 -8.60
CA PHE A 50 -3.13 17.59 -7.50
C PHE A 50 -2.54 18.15 -6.20
N ARG A 51 -2.75 19.45 -5.98
CA ARG A 51 -2.24 20.14 -4.79
C ARG A 51 -3.32 20.20 -3.71
N SER A 52 -3.82 21.39 -3.44
CA SER A 52 -4.81 21.66 -2.40
C SER A 52 -5.94 22.52 -2.97
N GLY A 53 -7.03 22.63 -2.21
CA GLY A 53 -8.20 23.40 -2.61
C GLY A 53 -8.86 22.83 -3.87
N THR A 54 -9.13 23.68 -4.85
CA THR A 54 -9.87 23.32 -6.07
C THR A 54 -9.12 22.39 -7.01
N THR A 55 -7.79 22.31 -6.88
CA THR A 55 -6.93 21.42 -7.69
C THR A 55 -6.74 20.05 -7.04
N TYR A 56 -7.26 19.83 -5.84
CA TYR A 56 -7.14 18.54 -5.15
C TYR A 56 -7.96 17.44 -5.85
N PHE A 57 -9.14 17.79 -6.35
CA PHE A 57 -10.04 16.85 -6.97
C PHE A 57 -9.70 16.65 -8.46
N LEU A 58 -9.97 15.45 -8.96
CA LEU A 58 -9.91 15.15 -10.38
C LEU A 58 -10.86 16.10 -11.13
N THR A 59 -10.30 16.89 -12.05
CA THR A 59 -11.06 17.82 -12.90
C THR A 59 -11.27 17.30 -14.31
N HIS A 60 -10.29 16.53 -14.83
CA HIS A 60 -10.31 15.97 -16.17
C HIS A 60 -9.99 14.47 -16.11
N ASP A 61 -10.83 13.63 -16.71
CA ASP A 61 -10.68 12.17 -16.66
C ASP A 61 -9.35 11.66 -17.26
N GLU A 62 -8.76 12.43 -18.17
CA GLU A 62 -7.44 12.12 -18.75
C GLU A 62 -6.30 12.09 -17.71
N ASP A 63 -6.47 12.79 -16.60
CA ASP A 63 -5.50 12.82 -15.50
C ASP A 63 -5.65 11.65 -14.52
N LEU A 64 -6.69 10.82 -14.65
CA LEU A 64 -6.91 9.66 -13.78
C LEU A 64 -5.69 8.71 -13.77
N LYS A 65 -5.03 8.56 -14.93
CA LYS A 65 -3.81 7.76 -15.07
C LYS A 65 -2.60 8.33 -14.33
N LYS A 66 -2.63 9.62 -13.97
CA LYS A 66 -1.58 10.34 -13.23
C LYS A 66 -1.80 10.27 -11.71
N ILE A 67 -3.00 9.89 -11.27
CA ILE A 67 -3.32 9.61 -9.87
C ILE A 67 -3.01 8.15 -9.52
N ARG A 68 -3.32 7.24 -10.44
CA ARG A 68 -3.21 5.80 -10.19
C ARG A 68 -1.76 5.32 -10.22
N PHE A 69 -1.47 4.33 -9.38
CA PHE A 69 -0.19 3.64 -9.43
C PHE A 69 -0.03 2.84 -10.72
N ALA A 70 1.22 2.54 -11.07
CA ALA A 70 1.47 1.53 -12.08
C ALA A 70 0.96 0.17 -11.59
N TRP A 71 0.34 -0.60 -12.48
CA TRP A 71 -0.30 -1.88 -12.14
C TRP A 71 0.63 -2.88 -11.44
N TRP A 72 1.95 -2.78 -11.64
CA TRP A 72 2.95 -3.66 -11.05
C TRP A 72 3.36 -3.25 -9.63
N ASN A 73 3.03 -2.05 -9.16
CA ASN A 73 3.37 -1.58 -7.81
C ASN A 73 2.73 -2.47 -6.75
N ALA A 74 1.43 -2.80 -6.89
CA ALA A 74 0.73 -3.63 -5.93
C ALA A 74 1.28 -5.07 -5.87
N PRO A 75 1.47 -5.80 -6.99
CA PRO A 75 2.14 -7.10 -6.97
C PRO A 75 3.55 -7.05 -6.37
N LEU A 76 4.34 -6.01 -6.66
CA LEU A 76 5.69 -5.86 -6.10
C LEU A 76 5.63 -5.71 -4.58
N ILE A 77 4.79 -4.79 -4.09
CA ILE A 77 4.68 -4.53 -2.66
C ILE A 77 4.15 -5.75 -1.92
N LEU A 78 3.09 -6.39 -2.43
CA LEU A 78 2.57 -7.62 -1.85
C LEU A 78 3.62 -8.72 -1.84
N GLY A 79 4.36 -8.89 -2.94
CA GLY A 79 5.47 -9.85 -3.04
C GLY A 79 6.58 -9.62 -2.02
N LEU A 80 6.91 -8.36 -1.71
CA LEU A 80 7.89 -8.03 -0.66
C LEU A 80 7.43 -8.44 0.74
N HIS A 81 6.12 -8.45 1.00
CA HIS A 81 5.57 -8.86 2.30
C HIS A 81 5.50 -10.38 2.46
N VAL A 82 5.41 -11.16 1.37
CA VAL A 82 5.32 -12.63 1.42
C VAL A 82 6.41 -13.28 2.27
N PRO A 83 7.72 -13.07 2.02
CA PRO A 83 8.76 -13.72 2.81
C PRO A 83 8.75 -13.27 4.27
N LEU A 84 8.43 -12.00 4.54
CA LEU A 84 8.35 -11.47 5.90
C LEU A 84 7.20 -12.09 6.68
N LEU A 85 6.01 -12.19 6.08
CA LEU A 85 4.83 -12.77 6.71
C LEU A 85 5.00 -14.28 6.94
N LEU A 86 5.59 -15.01 5.99
CA LEU A 86 5.90 -16.43 6.18
C LEU A 86 6.89 -16.63 7.32
N TRP A 87 7.91 -15.77 7.43
CA TRP A 87 8.88 -15.82 8.53
C TRP A 87 8.24 -15.49 9.89
N ILE A 88 7.39 -14.46 9.97
CA ILE A 88 6.68 -14.12 11.22
C ILE A 88 5.72 -15.25 11.62
N GLN A 89 4.99 -15.82 10.66
CA GLN A 89 4.11 -16.96 10.90
C GLN A 89 4.89 -18.16 11.47
N ASP A 90 6.05 -18.48 10.90
CA ASP A 90 6.92 -19.54 11.42
C ASP A 90 7.46 -19.20 12.81
N LEU A 91 7.95 -17.98 13.02
CA LEU A 91 8.48 -17.54 14.32
C LEU A 91 7.43 -17.61 15.44
N LEU A 92 6.19 -17.18 15.16
CA LEU A 92 5.10 -17.15 16.13
C LEU A 92 4.33 -18.47 16.22
N GLN A 93 4.58 -19.40 15.28
CA GLN A 93 3.82 -20.65 15.13
C GLN A 93 2.29 -20.38 15.04
N MET A 94 1.92 -19.30 14.34
CA MET A 94 0.52 -18.85 14.17
C MET A 94 0.20 -18.64 12.70
N ASN A 95 -0.96 -19.11 12.25
CA ASN A 95 -1.42 -18.90 10.88
C ASN A 95 -1.96 -17.47 10.74
N ILE A 96 -1.21 -16.63 10.05
CA ILE A 96 -1.55 -15.21 9.80
C ILE A 96 -1.41 -14.82 8.34
N PHE A 97 -0.86 -15.71 7.50
CA PHE A 97 -0.42 -15.38 6.16
C PHE A 97 -1.60 -14.95 5.27
N PHE A 98 -2.69 -15.72 5.25
CA PHE A 98 -3.79 -15.43 4.33
C PHE A 98 -4.59 -14.20 4.75
N GLY A 99 -4.88 -14.05 6.03
CA GLY A 99 -5.51 -12.87 6.61
C GLY A 99 -4.65 -11.63 6.42
N GLY A 100 -3.34 -11.75 6.64
CA GLY A 100 -2.38 -10.67 6.42
C GLY A 100 -2.28 -10.23 4.96
N MET A 101 -2.14 -11.16 4.03
CA MET A 101 -2.10 -10.86 2.60
C MET A 101 -3.43 -10.26 2.12
N ALA A 102 -4.57 -10.75 2.61
CA ALA A 102 -5.87 -10.18 2.32
C ALA A 102 -6.01 -8.75 2.84
N ALA A 103 -5.51 -8.46 4.05
CA ALA A 103 -5.53 -7.11 4.61
C ALA A 103 -4.67 -6.13 3.80
N LEU A 104 -3.44 -6.51 3.47
CA LEU A 104 -2.56 -5.70 2.63
C LEU A 104 -3.19 -5.47 1.25
N GLY A 105 -3.68 -6.53 0.61
CA GLY A 105 -4.31 -6.44 -0.71
C GLY A 105 -5.56 -5.57 -0.71
N LEU A 106 -6.43 -5.74 0.29
CA LEU A 106 -7.62 -4.90 0.45
C LEU A 106 -7.22 -3.44 0.68
N TYR A 107 -6.27 -3.17 1.57
CA TYR A 107 -5.82 -1.80 1.84
C TYR A 107 -5.33 -1.11 0.57
N TYR A 108 -4.48 -1.79 -0.23
CA TYR A 108 -4.02 -1.25 -1.52
C TYR A 108 -5.14 -1.02 -2.51
N PHE A 109 -6.11 -1.94 -2.57
CA PHE A 109 -7.29 -1.76 -3.42
C PHE A 109 -8.11 -0.53 -2.98
N LEU A 110 -8.40 -0.39 -1.68
CA LEU A 110 -9.13 0.77 -1.18
C LEU A 110 -8.35 2.07 -1.46
N TYR A 111 -7.04 2.08 -1.25
CA TYR A 111 -6.19 3.24 -1.51
C TYR A 111 -6.24 3.73 -2.97
N GLU A 112 -6.31 2.80 -3.93
CA GLU A 112 -6.28 3.18 -5.36
C GLU A 112 -7.67 3.55 -5.92
N TYR A 113 -8.76 3.03 -5.33
CA TYR A 113 -10.09 3.07 -5.94
C TYR A 113 -11.18 3.78 -5.13
N LEU A 114 -10.89 4.23 -3.90
CA LEU A 114 -11.79 5.05 -3.06
C LEU A 114 -11.17 6.42 -2.79
#